data_AF-A0A923Y440-F1
#
_entry.id   AF-A0A923Y440-F1
#
_cell.length_a   1.000
_cell.length_b   1.000
_cell.length_c   1.000
_cell.angle_alpha   90.00
_cell.angle_beta   90.00
_cell.angle_gamma   90.00
#
_symmetry.space_group_name_H-M   'P 1'
#
loop_
_entity.id
_entity.type
_entity.pdbx_description
1 polymer ?
#
loop_
_entity_poly.entity_id
_entity_poly.type
_entity_poly.pdbx_seq_one_letter_code
_entity_poly.pdbx_strand_id
1 'polypeptide(L)'
;MKMRFMLTFLSVAAMGAVAHASTEDAWVAFRIEVAKVCMALPDVPKNAAIVVSPFGSESFGTALISSITDGVLEQQVCIFRKAEHTAELASPFAPAP
;
A
#
# COMPACT_ATOMS: atom_id res chain seq x y z
N MET A 1 36.63 -12.98 50.73
CA MET A 1 37.06 -11.69 50.18
C MET A 1 36.91 -11.71 48.66
N LYS A 2 36.16 -10.72 48.13
CA LYS A 2 36.11 -10.26 46.73
C LYS A 2 35.43 -11.16 45.68
N MET A 3 34.09 -11.02 45.67
CA MET A 3 33.26 -10.93 44.46
C MET A 3 34.00 -10.17 43.35
N ARG A 4 34.33 -10.84 42.25
CA ARG A 4 34.71 -10.19 40.99
C ARG A 4 33.61 -10.48 39.98
N PHE A 5 32.64 -9.57 39.99
CA PHE A 5 31.60 -9.41 38.99
C PHE A 5 32.29 -9.15 37.64
N MET A 6 32.44 -10.18 36.82
CA MET A 6 33.02 -10.05 35.48
C MET A 6 31.88 -9.61 34.55
N LEU A 7 31.69 -8.29 34.44
CA LEU A 7 30.77 -7.67 33.48
C LEU A 7 31.19 -8.12 32.07
N THR A 8 30.46 -9.07 31.50
CA THR A 8 30.61 -9.43 30.09
C THR A 8 29.78 -8.42 29.30
N PHE A 9 30.43 -7.39 28.76
CA PHE A 9 29.79 -6.44 27.84
C PHE A 9 29.41 -7.20 26.57
N LEU A 10 28.13 -7.59 26.47
CA LEU A 10 27.56 -8.10 25.22
C LEU A 10 27.31 -6.89 24.31
N SER A 11 28.31 -6.55 23.49
CA SER A 11 28.18 -5.53 22.44
C SER A 11 27.14 -6.01 21.42
N VAL A 12 25.88 -5.61 21.59
CA VAL A 12 24.86 -5.71 20.55
C VAL A 12 25.30 -4.77 19.42
N ALA A 13 25.97 -5.33 18.42
CA ALA A 13 26.18 -4.64 17.16
C ALA A 13 24.81 -4.42 16.54
N ALA A 14 24.30 -3.19 16.68
CA ALA A 14 23.16 -2.73 15.92
C ALA A 14 23.57 -2.75 14.43
N MET A 15 23.35 -3.87 13.75
CA MET A 15 23.19 -3.87 12.30
C MET A 15 21.94 -3.04 12.03
N GLY A 16 22.11 -1.72 11.93
CA GLY A 16 21.11 -0.86 11.35
C GLY A 16 20.77 -1.43 9.99
N ALA A 17 19.54 -1.92 9.84
CA ALA A 17 19.06 -2.42 8.57
C ALA A 17 19.34 -1.33 7.53
N VAL A 18 20.19 -1.64 6.56
CA VAL A 18 20.43 -0.75 5.43
C VAL A 18 19.08 -0.64 4.73
N ALA A 19 18.40 0.50 4.90
CA ALA A 19 17.14 0.76 4.24
C ALA A 19 17.45 0.93 2.74
N HIS A 20 17.43 -0.18 2.01
CA HIS A 20 17.47 -0.15 0.56
C HIS A 20 16.18 0.51 0.10
N ALA A 21 16.27 1.80 -0.28
CA ALA A 21 15.19 2.45 -1.00
C ALA A 21 14.88 1.60 -2.24
N SER A 22 13.61 1.24 -2.44
CA SER A 22 13.21 0.50 -3.63
C SER A 22 13.58 1.28 -4.89
N THR A 23 13.92 0.56 -5.94
CA THR A 23 14.25 1.15 -7.24
C THR A 23 13.01 1.71 -7.95
N GLU A 24 13.20 2.59 -8.93
CA GLU A 24 12.08 3.10 -9.73
C GLU A 24 11.33 1.96 -10.44
N ASP A 25 12.06 0.97 -10.97
CA ASP A 25 11.45 -0.19 -11.62
C ASP A 25 10.55 -0.99 -10.68
N ALA A 26 10.95 -1.14 -9.41
CA ALA A 26 10.13 -1.80 -8.40
C ALA A 26 8.83 -1.01 -8.14
N TRP A 27 8.90 0.32 -8.12
CA TRP A 27 7.73 1.16 -7.96
C TRP A 27 6.81 1.17 -9.18
N VAL A 28 7.36 1.10 -10.39
CA VAL A 28 6.58 0.93 -11.63
C VAL A 28 5.83 -0.41 -11.59
N ALA A 29 6.52 -1.50 -11.27
CA ALA A 29 5.91 -2.83 -11.16
C ALA A 29 4.80 -2.86 -10.10
N PHE A 30 5.04 -2.25 -8.94
CA PHE A 30 4.05 -2.11 -7.88
C PHE A 30 2.78 -1.39 -8.35
N ARG A 31 2.90 -0.26 -9.05
CA ARG A 31 1.72 0.48 -9.55
C ARG A 31 0.94 -0.31 -10.60
N ILE A 32 1.63 -1.05 -11.48
CA ILE A 32 1.00 -1.93 -12.46
C ILE A 32 0.20 -3.02 -11.75
N GLU A 33 0.77 -3.61 -10.71
CA GLU A 33 0.09 -4.64 -9.92
C GLU A 33 -1.15 -4.10 -9.20
N VAL A 34 -1.04 -2.97 -8.51
CA VAL A 34 -2.18 -2.31 -7.86
C VAL A 34 -3.27 -2.01 -8.89
N ALA A 35 -2.91 -1.43 -10.04
CA ALA A 35 -3.89 -1.13 -11.09
C ALA A 35 -4.60 -2.38 -11.59
N LYS A 36 -3.85 -3.44 -11.86
CA LYS A 36 -4.38 -4.73 -12.35
C LYS A 36 -5.35 -5.34 -11.35
N VAL A 37 -4.98 -5.43 -10.08
CA VAL A 37 -5.80 -6.08 -9.06
C VAL A 37 -7.04 -5.25 -8.76
N CYS A 38 -6.92 -3.93 -8.64
CA CYS A 38 -8.05 -3.04 -8.42
C CYS A 38 -9.07 -3.07 -9.56
N MET A 39 -8.62 -2.99 -10.82
CA MET A 39 -9.52 -3.01 -11.99
C MET A 39 -10.18 -4.38 -12.22
N ALA A 40 -9.68 -5.44 -11.58
CA ALA A 40 -10.26 -6.77 -11.68
C ALA A 40 -11.37 -7.03 -10.64
N LEU A 41 -11.62 -6.08 -9.71
CA LEU A 41 -12.68 -6.23 -8.73
C LEU A 41 -14.06 -6.20 -9.41
N PRO A 42 -15.02 -7.07 -9.02
CA PRO A 42 -16.31 -7.20 -9.70
C PRO A 42 -17.14 -5.91 -9.73
N ASP A 43 -17.00 -5.08 -8.69
CA ASP A 43 -17.78 -3.85 -8.52
C ASP A 43 -17.16 -2.64 -9.23
N VAL A 44 -16.02 -2.80 -9.90
CA VAL A 44 -15.38 -1.73 -10.68
C VAL A 44 -15.98 -1.70 -12.09
N PRO A 45 -16.61 -0.58 -12.51
CA PRO A 45 -17.13 -0.44 -13.86
C PRO A 45 -16.03 -0.56 -14.92
N LYS A 46 -16.33 -1.21 -16.05
CA LYS A 46 -15.34 -1.41 -17.15
C LYS A 46 -14.79 -0.10 -17.73
N ASN A 47 -15.54 0.99 -17.62
CA ASN A 47 -15.17 2.32 -18.10
C ASN A 47 -14.63 3.23 -16.98
N ALA A 48 -14.36 2.71 -15.78
CA ALA A 48 -13.80 3.49 -14.69
C ALA A 48 -12.37 3.93 -15.01
N ALA A 49 -12.02 5.13 -14.55
CA ALA A 49 -10.64 5.63 -14.55
C ALA A 49 -9.96 5.25 -13.23
N ILE A 50 -8.65 5.01 -13.29
CA ILE A 50 -7.83 4.65 -12.13
C ILE A 50 -6.61 5.56 -12.01
N VAL A 51 -6.34 6.04 -10.80
CA VAL A 51 -5.12 6.77 -10.44
C VAL A 51 -4.48 6.11 -9.23
N VAL A 52 -3.25 5.60 -9.39
CA VAL A 52 -2.56 4.82 -8.35
C VAL A 52 -1.60 5.72 -7.57
N SER A 53 -1.62 5.61 -6.24
CA SER A 53 -0.62 6.26 -5.37
C SER A 53 0.79 5.74 -5.70
N PRO A 54 1.82 6.60 -5.80
CA PRO A 54 3.16 6.19 -6.20
C PRO A 54 3.73 5.00 -5.42
N PHE A 55 3.48 4.98 -4.10
CA PHE A 55 4.07 4.02 -3.16
C PHE A 55 3.05 3.40 -2.18
N GLY A 56 1.87 4.00 -2.05
CA GLY A 56 0.89 3.64 -1.03
C GLY A 56 1.34 4.00 0.38
N SER A 57 0.98 3.16 1.36
CA SER A 57 1.47 3.18 2.74
C SER A 57 2.41 2.00 2.99
N GLU A 58 2.84 1.79 4.24
CA GLU A 58 3.68 0.65 4.61
C GLU A 58 3.06 -0.69 4.17
N SER A 59 1.80 -0.92 4.54
CA SER A 59 1.12 -2.21 4.31
C SER A 59 0.22 -2.24 3.07
N PHE A 60 -0.13 -1.07 2.51
CA PHE A 60 -1.17 -0.99 1.48
C PHE A 60 -0.72 -0.23 0.24
N GLY A 61 -1.12 -0.69 -0.94
CA GLY A 61 -1.26 0.15 -2.12
C GLY A 61 -2.64 0.79 -2.14
N THR A 62 -2.76 1.95 -2.76
CA THR A 62 -4.04 2.65 -2.89
C THR A 62 -4.22 3.17 -4.30
N ALA A 63 -5.45 3.10 -4.79
CA ALA A 63 -5.84 3.71 -6.05
C ALA A 63 -7.20 4.40 -5.91
N LEU A 64 -7.33 5.57 -6.53
CA LEU A 64 -8.59 6.27 -6.71
C LEU A 64 -9.26 5.72 -7.97
N ILE A 65 -10.48 5.22 -7.81
CA ILE A 65 -11.35 4.77 -8.89
C ILE A 65 -12.42 5.84 -9.09
N SER A 66 -12.56 6.33 -10.32
CA SER A 66 -13.56 7.32 -10.70
C SER A 66 -14.45 6.75 -11.80
N SER A 67 -15.77 6.80 -11.62
CA SER A 67 -16.74 6.35 -12.62
C SER A 67 -17.93 7.30 -12.69
N ILE A 68 -18.69 7.22 -13.78
CA ILE A 68 -19.95 7.97 -13.93
C ILE A 68 -21.10 6.98 -13.83
N THR A 69 -21.94 7.13 -12.81
CA THR A 69 -23.15 6.34 -12.57
C THR A 69 -24.35 7.29 -12.60
N ASP A 70 -25.31 7.05 -13.49
CA ASP A 70 -26.49 7.91 -13.67
C ASP A 70 -26.20 9.42 -13.84
N GLY A 71 -25.07 9.74 -14.49
CA GLY A 71 -24.65 11.12 -14.73
C GLY A 71 -23.95 11.79 -13.55
N VAL A 72 -23.72 11.06 -12.46
CA VAL A 72 -23.02 11.53 -11.25
C VAL A 72 -21.62 10.92 -11.21
N LEU A 73 -20.62 11.74 -10.85
CA LEU A 73 -19.26 11.26 -10.58
C LEU A 73 -19.23 10.52 -9.25
N GLU A 74 -18.93 9.23 -9.30
CA GLU A 74 -18.67 8.40 -8.13
C GLU A 74 -17.17 8.18 -7.98
N GLN A 75 -16.68 8.37 -6.76
CA GLN A 75 -15.27 8.17 -6.41
C GLN A 75 -15.15 7.13 -5.30
N GLN A 76 -14.30 6.15 -5.51
CA GLN A 76 -14.02 5.08 -4.55
C GLN A 76 -12.51 4.93 -4.39
N VAL A 77 -12.09 4.37 -3.26
CA VAL A 77 -10.70 3.95 -3.08
C VAL A 77 -10.61 2.45 -3.11
N CYS A 78 -9.73 1.95 -3.97
CA CYS A 78 -9.25 0.58 -3.91
C CYS A 78 -8.05 0.51 -2.95
N ILE A 79 -8.08 -0.47 -2.05
CA ILE A 79 -7.05 -0.74 -1.04
C ILE A 79 -6.43 -2.10 -1.39
N PHE A 80 -5.20 -2.08 -1.91
CA PHE A 80 -4.42 -3.27 -2.22
C PHE A 80 -3.59 -3.67 -1.00
N ARG A 81 -3.75 -4.89 -0.48
CA ARG A 81 -2.94 -5.39 0.64
C ARG A 81 -1.66 -6.01 0.10
N LYS A 82 -0.50 -5.44 0.47
CA LYS A 82 0.80 -5.82 -0.09
C LYS A 82 1.23 -7.25 0.29
N ALA A 83 0.84 -7.73 1.48
CA ALA A 83 1.23 -9.06 1.94
C ALA A 83 0.41 -10.17 1.26
N GLU A 84 -0.86 -9.89 0.98
CA GLU A 84 -1.81 -10.88 0.43
C GLU A 84 -1.98 -10.78 -1.08
N HIS A 85 -1.52 -9.69 -1.70
CA HIS A 85 -1.72 -9.38 -3.11
C HIS A 85 -3.21 -9.38 -3.51
N THR A 86 -4.09 -9.01 -2.58
CA THR A 86 -5.54 -8.87 -2.78
C THR A 86 -5.93 -7.41 -2.67
N ALA A 87 -7.12 -7.05 -3.18
CA ALA A 87 -7.65 -5.71 -3.02
C ALA A 87 -9.10 -5.71 -2.56
N GLU A 88 -9.47 -4.62 -1.92
CA GLU A 88 -10.84 -4.30 -1.51
C GLU A 88 -11.23 -2.93 -2.03
N LEU A 89 -12.51 -2.76 -2.38
CA LEU A 89 -13.06 -1.49 -2.82
C LEU A 89 -13.87 -0.87 -1.68
N ALA A 90 -13.55 0.36 -1.31
CA ALA A 90 -14.37 1.13 -0.38
C ALA A 90 -15.69 1.56 -1.03
N SER A 91 -16.69 1.87 -0.22
CA SER A 91 -17.92 2.50 -0.69
C SER A 91 -17.63 3.84 -1.39
N PRO A 92 -18.51 4.28 -2.30
CA PRO A 92 -18.42 5.62 -2.89
C PRO A 92 -18.33 6.70 -1.82
N PHE A 93 -17.43 7.65 -2.03
CA PHE A 93 -17.29 8.81 -1.18
C PHE A 93 -18.50 9.73 -1.31
N ALA A 94 -19.01 10.16 -0.16
CA ALA A 94 -20.05 11.16 -0.05
C ALA A 94 -19.49 12.39 0.71
N PRO A 95 -20.11 13.57 0.58
CA PRO A 95 -19.76 14.72 1.38
C PRO A 95 -19.79 14.38 2.88
N ALA A 96 -18.82 14.90 3.62
CA ALA A 96 -18.89 14.84 5.07
C ALA A 96 -20.11 15.65 5.57
N PRO A 97 -20.79 15.20 6.64
CA PRO A 97 -21.93 15.90 7.23
C PRO A 97 -21.53 17.23 7.88
#